data_AF-A0A348YZH7-F1
#
_entry.id   AF-A0A348YZH7-F1
#
_cell.length_a   1.000
_cell.length_b   1.000
_cell.length_c   1.000
_cell.angle_alpha   90.00
_cell.angle_beta   90.00
_cell.angle_gamma   90.00
#
_symmetry.space_group_name_H-M   'P 1'
#
loop_
_entity.id
_entity.type
_entity.pdbx_description
1 polymer ?
#
loop_
_entity_poly.entity_id
_entity_poly.type
_entity_poly.pdbx_seq_one_letter_code
_entity_poly.pdbx_strand_id
1 'polypeptide(L)'
;MQIKFIVLCLIAHVVGDYYLQDDEMSDLKKEKIGGVFKHSVFYSIPFILILLLFKKSYKITGLILLLCLAHLLIDVVKYYSYKGYLKIFHTACKKNKVKKYIKPWMIYIFDQVVHIILLIAVIVCFRQNLYHPIDTLYIGYSILGIDGLTVLKWVLIVLCMHKPANVTFKIIFSGCKPKGNLVTRSNNSVVNNSSVANNGAIIGFLERIIIAIFLYSNEYSAIGFILTAKSIARYNKISEDAEFGEYYLIGTLFSTLFVIVIYNFIF
;
A
#
# COMPACT_ATOMS: atom_id res chain seq x y z
N MET A 1 10.45 8.52 -21.70
CA MET A 1 9.55 7.49 -22.28
C MET A 1 9.56 6.20 -21.47
N GLN A 2 10.73 5.61 -21.24
CA GLN A 2 10.89 4.40 -20.41
C GLN A 2 10.39 4.59 -18.97
N ILE A 3 10.72 5.72 -18.33
CA ILE A 3 10.26 6.05 -16.98
C ILE A 3 8.72 6.17 -16.91
N LYS A 4 8.06 6.71 -17.94
CA LYS A 4 6.59 6.80 -17.98
C LYS A 4 5.94 5.41 -17.96
N PHE A 5 6.47 4.47 -18.75
CA PHE A 5 6.00 3.09 -18.75
C PHE A 5 6.20 2.42 -17.39
N ILE A 6 7.36 2.63 -16.75
CA ILE A 6 7.64 2.10 -15.41
C ILE A 6 6.63 2.64 -14.39
N VAL A 7 6.37 3.95 -14.38
CA VAL A 7 5.40 4.56 -13.47
C VAL A 7 3.98 4.03 -13.74
N LEU A 8 3.61 3.80 -15.01
CA LEU A 8 2.34 3.14 -15.35
C LEU A 8 2.26 1.71 -14.81
N CYS A 9 3.32 0.91 -14.93
CA CYS A 9 3.37 -0.43 -14.33
C CYS A 9 3.25 -0.38 -12.80
N LEU A 10 3.89 0.59 -12.14
CA LEU A 10 3.75 0.80 -10.69
C LEU A 10 2.31 1.18 -10.31
N ILE A 11 1.68 2.08 -11.06
CA ILE A 11 0.26 2.43 -10.87
C ILE A 11 -0.61 1.18 -11.04
N ALA A 12 -0.42 0.40 -12.11
CA ALA A 12 -1.16 -0.83 -12.35
C ALA A 12 -0.98 -1.85 -11.22
N HIS A 13 0.25 -2.01 -10.73
CA HIS A 13 0.54 -2.88 -9.59
C HIS A 13 -0.21 -2.44 -8.33
N VAL A 14 -0.10 -1.15 -7.95
CA VAL A 14 -0.79 -0.61 -6.75
C VAL A 14 -2.31 -0.71 -6.88
N VAL A 15 -2.86 -0.38 -8.05
CA VAL A 15 -4.30 -0.50 -8.32
C VAL A 15 -4.75 -1.95 -8.22
N GLY A 16 -4.02 -2.87 -8.86
CA GLY A 16 -4.33 -4.30 -8.86
C GLY A 16 -4.27 -4.91 -7.46
N ASP A 17 -3.20 -4.63 -6.70
CA ASP A 17 -2.97 -5.31 -5.41
C ASP A 17 -3.79 -4.72 -4.25
N TYR A 18 -4.10 -3.41 -4.28
CA TYR A 18 -4.78 -2.73 -3.17
C TYR A 18 -6.19 -2.22 -3.50
N TYR A 19 -6.41 -1.71 -4.72
CA TYR A 19 -7.67 -1.04 -5.03
C TYR A 19 -8.72 -2.01 -5.58
N LEU A 20 -8.31 -2.95 -6.43
CA LEU A 20 -9.16 -4.02 -6.96
C LEU A 20 -9.27 -5.23 -6.02
N GLN A 21 -8.45 -5.28 -4.97
CA GLN A 21 -8.58 -6.22 -3.87
C GLN A 21 -9.44 -5.60 -2.76
N ASP A 22 -10.60 -6.21 -2.48
CA ASP A 22 -11.43 -5.88 -1.33
C ASP A 22 -11.04 -6.70 -0.09
N ASP A 23 -11.62 -6.34 1.07
CA ASP A 23 -11.32 -7.00 2.35
C ASP A 23 -11.71 -8.49 2.32
N GLU A 24 -12.84 -8.83 1.68
CA GLU A 24 -13.31 -10.21 1.52
C GLU A 24 -12.34 -11.07 0.71
N MET A 25 -11.82 -10.55 -0.40
CA MET A 25 -10.83 -11.23 -1.24
C MET A 25 -9.51 -11.40 -0.51
N SER A 26 -9.06 -10.38 0.24
CA SER A 26 -7.86 -10.46 1.08
C SER A 26 -7.97 -11.60 2.10
N ASP A 27 -9.13 -11.80 2.72
CA ASP A 27 -9.34 -12.89 3.67
C ASP A 27 -9.49 -14.25 2.97
N LEU A 28 -10.21 -14.30 1.84
CA LEU A 28 -10.32 -15.51 1.03
C LEU A 28 -8.95 -16.02 0.54
N LYS A 29 -8.02 -15.12 0.17
CA LYS A 29 -6.63 -15.44 -0.22
C LYS A 29 -5.85 -16.15 0.88
N LYS A 30 -6.21 -15.97 2.16
CA LYS A 30 -5.54 -16.62 3.29
C LYS A 30 -6.09 -18.02 3.55
N GLU A 31 -7.35 -18.26 3.19
CA GLU A 31 -8.05 -19.52 3.49
C GLU A 31 -8.02 -20.51 2.31
N LYS A 32 -8.29 -20.04 1.09
CA LYS A 32 -8.48 -20.87 -0.09
C LYS A 32 -7.59 -20.41 -1.24
N ILE A 33 -6.93 -21.37 -1.89
CA ILE A 33 -6.15 -21.12 -3.11
C ILE A 33 -6.99 -20.47 -4.23
N GLY A 34 -8.28 -20.78 -4.29
CA GLY A 34 -9.22 -20.14 -5.24
C GLY A 34 -9.29 -18.62 -5.07
N GLY A 35 -9.09 -18.09 -3.85
CA GLY A 35 -9.00 -16.66 -3.61
C GLY A 35 -7.77 -16.01 -4.26
N VAL A 36 -6.64 -16.72 -4.25
CA VAL A 36 -5.39 -16.29 -4.91
C VAL A 36 -5.57 -16.17 -6.42
N PHE A 37 -6.21 -17.17 -7.04
CA PHE A 37 -6.50 -17.13 -8.47
C PHE A 37 -7.48 -16.01 -8.83
N LYS A 38 -8.55 -15.84 -8.05
CA LYS A 38 -9.51 -14.73 -8.24
C LYS A 38 -8.78 -13.39 -8.21
N HIS A 39 -7.96 -13.15 -7.19
CA HIS A 39 -7.14 -11.93 -7.10
C HIS A 39 -6.22 -11.74 -8.28
N SER A 40 -5.51 -12.79 -8.70
CA SER A 40 -4.56 -12.71 -9.82
C SER A 40 -5.24 -12.30 -11.13
N VAL A 41 -6.50 -12.71 -11.34
CA VAL A 41 -7.31 -12.24 -12.47
C VAL A 41 -7.59 -10.73 -12.36
N PHE A 42 -8.09 -10.25 -11.21
CA PHE A 42 -8.35 -8.83 -11.00
C PHE A 42 -7.07 -7.98 -11.09
N TYR A 43 -5.98 -8.47 -10.52
CA TYR A 43 -4.65 -7.85 -10.56
C TYR A 43 -4.17 -7.62 -12.00
N SER A 44 -4.52 -8.51 -12.94
CA SER A 44 -4.11 -8.38 -14.34
C SER A 44 -4.86 -7.28 -15.12
N ILE A 45 -6.03 -6.84 -14.65
CA ILE A 45 -6.91 -5.90 -15.38
C ILE A 45 -6.22 -4.56 -15.69
N PRO A 46 -5.57 -3.86 -14.73
CA PRO A 46 -4.89 -2.60 -15.03
C PRO A 46 -3.73 -2.76 -16.02
N PHE A 47 -3.07 -3.93 -16.02
CA PHE A 47 -2.01 -4.22 -16.98
C PHE A 47 -2.53 -4.50 -18.39
N ILE A 48 -3.69 -5.16 -18.51
CA ILE A 48 -4.36 -5.33 -19.80
C ILE A 48 -4.75 -3.97 -20.38
N LEU A 49 -5.24 -3.04 -19.54
CA LEU A 49 -5.55 -1.68 -19.98
C LEU A 49 -4.29 -0.96 -20.50
N ILE A 50 -3.14 -1.12 -19.84
CA ILE A 50 -1.86 -0.60 -20.34
C ILE A 50 -1.55 -1.21 -21.72
N LEU A 51 -1.74 -2.51 -21.94
CA LEU A 51 -1.49 -3.13 -23.24
C LEU A 51 -2.36 -2.54 -24.37
N LEU A 52 -3.59 -2.13 -24.07
CA LEU A 52 -4.47 -1.47 -25.04
C LEU A 52 -3.98 -0.05 -25.41
N LEU A 53 -3.27 0.61 -24.49
CA LEU A 53 -2.72 1.95 -24.67
C LEU A 53 -1.35 1.97 -25.39
N PHE A 54 -0.75 0.81 -25.66
CA PHE A 54 0.53 0.70 -26.36
C PHE A 54 0.40 -0.06 -27.67
N LYS A 55 1.23 0.28 -28.67
CA LYS A 55 1.23 -0.44 -29.95
C LYS A 55 1.59 -1.90 -29.67
N LYS A 56 0.85 -2.84 -30.28
CA LYS A 56 1.06 -4.27 -30.10
C LYS A 56 2.54 -4.62 -30.29
N SER A 57 3.20 -4.97 -29.19
CA SER A 57 4.61 -5.33 -29.13
C SER A 57 4.73 -6.59 -28.29
N TYR A 58 5.18 -7.68 -28.90
CA TYR A 58 5.33 -8.97 -28.24
C TYR A 58 6.26 -8.88 -27.02
N LYS A 59 7.24 -7.97 -27.02
CA LYS A 59 8.13 -7.72 -25.87
C LYS A 59 7.38 -7.12 -24.68
N ILE A 60 6.54 -6.11 -24.90
CA ILE A 60 5.75 -5.46 -23.84
C ILE A 60 4.70 -6.43 -23.30
N THR A 61 4.03 -7.17 -24.21
CA THR A 61 3.08 -8.22 -23.82
C THR A 61 3.75 -9.31 -23.00
N GLY A 62 4.92 -9.81 -23.41
CA GLY A 62 5.68 -10.81 -22.68
C GLY A 62 6.11 -10.32 -21.28
N LEU A 63 6.50 -9.05 -21.17
CA LEU A 63 6.87 -8.45 -19.89
C LEU A 63 5.68 -8.37 -18.92
N ILE A 64 4.53 -7.88 -19.40
CA ILE A 64 3.33 -7.79 -18.59
C ILE A 64 2.85 -9.18 -18.15
N LEU A 65 2.93 -10.17 -19.05
CA LEU A 65 2.63 -11.56 -18.71
C LEU A 65 3.57 -12.07 -17.62
N LEU A 66 4.87 -11.81 -17.73
CA LEU A 66 5.87 -12.19 -16.72
C LEU A 66 5.56 -11.55 -15.36
N LEU A 67 5.21 -10.26 -15.33
CA LEU A 67 4.81 -9.56 -14.10
C LEU A 67 3.58 -10.19 -13.45
N CYS A 68 2.53 -10.49 -14.22
CA CYS A 68 1.32 -11.12 -13.72
C CYS A 68 1.59 -12.55 -13.21
N LEU A 69 2.42 -13.32 -13.91
CA LEU A 69 2.80 -14.67 -13.49
C LEU A 69 3.66 -14.65 -12.23
N ALA A 70 4.63 -13.74 -12.16
CA ALA A 70 5.46 -13.59 -10.98
C ALA A 70 4.63 -13.13 -9.77
N HIS A 71 3.68 -12.21 -9.94
CA HIS A 71 2.72 -11.82 -8.91
C HIS A 71 1.92 -13.03 -8.39
N LEU A 72 1.34 -13.82 -9.30
CA LEU A 72 0.62 -15.05 -8.94
C LEU A 72 1.51 -16.02 -8.14
N LEU A 73 2.76 -16.22 -8.57
CA LEU A 73 3.70 -17.09 -7.86
C LEU A 73 3.99 -16.58 -6.43
N ILE A 74 4.19 -15.27 -6.26
CA ILE A 74 4.43 -14.67 -4.94
C ILE A 74 3.22 -14.86 -4.04
N ASP A 75 2.01 -14.58 -4.54
CA ASP A 75 0.77 -14.76 -3.77
C ASP A 75 0.50 -16.24 -3.40
N VAL A 76 0.87 -17.19 -4.27
CA VAL A 76 0.79 -18.63 -3.96
C VAL A 76 1.76 -18.99 -2.83
N VAL A 77 3.01 -18.51 -2.87
CA VAL A 77 4.00 -18.71 -1.81
C VAL A 77 3.50 -18.11 -0.48
N LYS A 78 2.91 -16.91 -0.54
CA LYS A 78 2.29 -16.24 0.61
C LYS A 78 1.13 -17.04 1.20
N TYR A 79 0.25 -17.60 0.36
CA TYR A 79 -0.84 -18.47 0.81
C TYR A 79 -0.33 -19.68 1.60
N TYR A 80 0.65 -20.40 1.06
CA TYR A 80 1.24 -21.56 1.76
C TYR A 80 1.96 -21.15 3.04
N SER A 81 2.58 -19.97 3.07
CA SER A 81 3.20 -19.41 4.27
C SER A 81 2.17 -19.13 5.37
N TYR A 82 1.01 -18.55 5.03
CA TYR A 82 -0.10 -18.37 5.99
C TYR A 82 -0.69 -19.70 6.47
N LYS A 83 -0.91 -20.66 5.57
CA LYS A 83 -1.45 -21.98 5.93
C LYS A 83 -0.48 -22.77 6.83
N GLY A 84 0.82 -22.72 6.53
CA GLY A 84 1.88 -23.30 7.36
C GLY A 84 1.91 -22.67 8.76
N TYR A 85 1.85 -21.34 8.84
CA TYR A 85 1.73 -20.60 10.11
C TYR A 85 0.52 -21.05 10.92
N LEU A 86 -0.68 -21.11 10.32
CA LEU A 86 -1.91 -21.53 11.00
C LEU A 86 -1.84 -22.97 11.51
N LYS A 87 -1.24 -23.89 10.75
CA LYS A 87 -1.07 -25.29 11.16
C LYS A 87 -0.13 -25.43 12.36
N ILE A 88 0.98 -24.70 12.37
CA ILE A 88 1.93 -24.66 13.50
C ILE A 88 1.25 -24.05 14.73
N PHE A 89 0.52 -22.95 14.56
CA PHE A 89 -0.20 -22.27 15.64
C PHE A 89 -1.20 -23.22 16.33
N HIS A 90 -2.03 -23.92 15.56
CA HIS A 90 -3.03 -24.85 16.09
C HIS A 90 -2.37 -26.02 16.83
N THR A 91 -1.26 -26.55 16.30
CA THR A 91 -0.53 -27.67 16.92
C THR A 91 0.20 -27.25 18.19
N ALA A 92 0.72 -26.02 18.25
CA ALA A 92 1.47 -25.49 19.39
C ALA A 92 0.56 -25.09 20.56
N CYS A 93 -0.65 -24.57 20.31
CA CYS A 93 -1.68 -24.35 21.34
C CYS A 93 -2.06 -25.66 22.06
N LYS A 94 -2.00 -26.80 21.36
CA LYS A 94 -2.28 -28.13 21.95
C LYS A 94 -1.14 -28.67 22.83
N LYS A 95 0.08 -28.10 22.75
CA LYS A 95 1.29 -28.61 23.43
C LYS A 95 1.93 -27.65 24.44
N ASN A 96 1.28 -26.52 24.79
CA ASN A 96 1.77 -25.53 25.78
C ASN A 96 3.24 -25.08 25.63
N LYS A 97 3.82 -25.19 24.44
CA LYS A 97 5.17 -24.73 24.10
C LYS A 97 5.08 -23.91 22.82
N VAL A 98 4.76 -22.61 22.94
CA VAL A 98 4.76 -21.72 21.77
C VAL A 98 6.02 -20.87 21.78
N LYS A 99 7.02 -21.33 21.03
CA LYS A 99 8.13 -20.49 20.55
C LYS A 99 7.60 -19.72 19.33
N LYS A 100 7.19 -18.46 19.57
CA LYS A 100 6.44 -17.59 18.64
C LYS A 100 7.36 -16.94 17.60
N TYR A 101 7.85 -17.70 16.62
CA TYR A 101 8.90 -17.20 15.73
C TYR A 101 8.42 -16.38 14.52
N ILE A 102 7.21 -16.59 14.00
CA ILE A 102 6.74 -15.89 12.79
C ILE A 102 5.45 -15.12 13.11
N LYS A 103 5.47 -13.79 12.97
CA LYS A 103 4.29 -12.93 13.15
C LYS A 103 3.66 -12.59 11.79
N PRO A 104 2.33 -12.40 11.69
CA PRO A 104 1.65 -12.09 10.43
C PRO A 104 2.21 -10.87 9.67
N TRP A 105 2.71 -9.85 10.39
CA TRP A 105 3.33 -8.68 9.76
C TRP A 105 4.66 -9.01 9.07
N MET A 106 5.39 -10.04 9.51
CA MET A 106 6.65 -10.45 8.87
C MET A 106 6.39 -11.06 7.49
N ILE A 107 5.34 -11.87 7.37
CA ILE A 107 4.89 -12.44 6.08
C ILE A 107 4.53 -11.31 5.13
N TYR A 108 3.83 -10.29 5.63
CA TYR A 108 3.46 -9.11 4.85
C TYR A 108 4.68 -8.29 4.39
N ILE A 109 5.63 -7.97 5.29
CA ILE A 109 6.84 -7.22 4.92
C ILE A 109 7.66 -7.98 3.88
N PHE A 110 7.86 -9.29 4.07
CA PHE A 110 8.59 -10.11 3.12
C PHE A 110 7.92 -10.11 1.74
N ASP A 111 6.60 -10.25 1.71
CA ASP A 111 5.80 -10.15 0.49
C ASP A 111 6.00 -8.80 -0.24
N GLN A 112 5.93 -7.67 0.48
CA GLN A 112 6.14 -6.36 -0.12
C GLN A 112 7.57 -6.18 -0.66
N VAL A 113 8.58 -6.68 0.04
CA VAL A 113 9.98 -6.65 -0.41
C VAL A 113 10.16 -7.45 -1.70
N VAL A 114 9.59 -8.65 -1.79
CA VAL A 114 9.69 -9.49 -2.99
C VAL A 114 9.01 -8.82 -4.20
N HIS A 115 7.86 -8.18 -4.00
CA HIS A 115 7.20 -7.41 -5.06
C HIS A 115 8.02 -6.20 -5.52
N ILE A 116 8.63 -5.45 -4.61
CA ILE A 116 9.53 -4.34 -4.95
C ILE A 116 10.75 -4.85 -5.75
N ILE A 117 11.36 -5.96 -5.32
CA ILE A 117 12.49 -6.57 -6.03
C ILE A 117 12.07 -7.00 -7.44
N LEU A 118 10.90 -7.62 -7.59
CA LEU A 118 10.36 -8.02 -8.89
C LEU A 118 10.19 -6.81 -9.82
N LEU A 119 9.63 -5.71 -9.31
CA LEU A 119 9.45 -4.47 -10.06
C LEU A 119 10.81 -3.88 -10.48
N ILE A 120 11.78 -3.83 -9.58
CA ILE A 120 13.14 -3.36 -9.88
C ILE A 120 13.82 -4.25 -10.93
N ALA A 121 13.72 -5.57 -10.79
CA ALA A 121 14.29 -6.52 -11.74
C ALA A 121 13.71 -6.31 -13.15
N VAL A 122 12.40 -6.08 -13.25
CA VAL A 122 11.73 -5.76 -14.51
C VAL A 122 12.23 -4.44 -15.10
N ILE A 123 12.40 -3.40 -14.27
CA ILE A 123 12.97 -2.11 -14.69
C ILE A 123 14.37 -2.28 -15.28
N VAL A 124 15.24 -3.02 -14.59
CA VAL A 124 16.64 -3.21 -15.00
C VAL A 124 16.72 -4.01 -16.30
N CYS A 125 16.04 -5.15 -16.39
CA CYS A 125 16.10 -6.05 -17.55
C CYS A 125 15.55 -5.41 -18.84
N PHE A 126 14.59 -4.48 -18.73
CA PHE A 126 13.90 -3.91 -19.89
C PHE A 126 14.25 -2.45 -20.17
N ARG A 127 15.24 -1.89 -19.45
CA ARG A 127 15.72 -0.51 -19.62
C ARG A 127 16.07 -0.16 -21.08
N GLN A 128 16.55 -1.09 -21.90
CA GLN A 128 16.98 -0.79 -23.27
C GLN A 128 15.90 -1.04 -24.36
N ASN A 129 14.78 -1.67 -24.04
CA ASN A 129 13.83 -2.22 -25.04
C ASN A 129 12.48 -1.47 -25.17
N LEU A 130 12.25 -0.39 -24.40
CA LEU A 130 10.96 0.31 -24.30
C LEU A 130 10.93 1.61 -25.13
N TYR A 131 11.11 1.49 -26.45
CA TYR A 131 11.32 2.62 -27.37
C TYR A 131 10.14 2.95 -28.30
N HIS A 132 8.89 2.75 -27.91
CA HIS A 132 7.77 3.27 -28.73
C HIS A 132 6.61 3.75 -27.85
N PRO A 133 6.30 5.06 -27.81
CA PRO A 133 5.11 5.56 -27.13
C PRO A 133 3.90 5.52 -28.10
N ILE A 134 2.70 5.63 -27.54
CA ILE A 134 1.55 6.19 -28.26
C ILE A 134 1.39 7.65 -27.80
N ASP A 135 1.22 8.55 -28.75
CA ASP A 135 1.05 10.01 -28.58
C ASP A 135 -0.29 10.42 -27.93
N THR A 136 -1.19 9.50 -27.60
CA THR A 136 -2.55 9.84 -27.12
C THR A 136 -2.59 10.41 -25.71
N LEU A 137 -1.70 10.00 -24.81
CA LEU A 137 -1.57 10.61 -23.47
C LEU A 137 -0.90 12.00 -23.50
N TYR A 138 -0.26 12.36 -24.63
CA TYR A 138 0.40 13.65 -24.79
C TYR A 138 -0.60 14.81 -24.86
N ILE A 139 -1.77 14.57 -25.46
CA ILE A 139 -2.76 15.60 -25.81
C ILE A 139 -3.39 16.26 -24.57
N GLY A 140 -3.63 15.52 -23.49
CA GLY A 140 -4.36 16.04 -22.32
C GLY A 140 -3.55 16.99 -21.44
N TYR A 141 -2.28 16.68 -21.17
CA TYR A 141 -1.43 17.50 -20.29
C TYR A 141 -0.68 18.61 -21.02
N SER A 142 -0.47 18.47 -22.34
CA SER A 142 0.13 19.54 -23.15
C SER A 142 -0.74 20.80 -23.17
N ILE A 143 -2.06 20.67 -23.06
CA ILE A 143 -3.01 21.79 -22.97
C ILE A 143 -2.82 22.59 -21.67
N LEU A 144 -2.46 21.92 -20.58
CA LEU A 144 -2.24 22.53 -19.26
C LEU A 144 -0.79 22.99 -19.05
N GLY A 145 0.11 22.73 -20.00
CA GLY A 145 1.54 23.03 -19.86
C GLY A 145 2.26 22.19 -18.80
N ILE A 146 1.65 21.09 -18.33
CA ILE A 146 2.24 20.23 -17.28
C ILE A 146 2.91 19.02 -17.94
N ASP A 147 4.11 18.67 -17.47
CA ASP A 147 4.78 17.44 -17.91
C ASP A 147 3.98 16.20 -17.47
N GLY A 148 3.59 15.36 -18.44
CA GLY A 148 2.80 14.16 -18.18
C GLY A 148 3.49 13.12 -17.30
N LEU A 149 4.84 13.09 -17.21
CA LEU A 149 5.52 12.20 -16.26
C LEU A 149 5.29 12.68 -14.82
N THR A 150 5.37 14.00 -14.59
CA THR A 150 5.07 14.62 -13.30
C THR A 150 3.64 14.29 -12.84
N VAL A 151 2.66 14.32 -13.74
CA VAL A 151 1.28 13.93 -13.39
C VAL A 151 1.18 12.46 -13.00
N LEU A 152 1.81 11.54 -13.75
CA LEU A 152 1.82 10.13 -13.40
C LEU A 152 2.49 9.86 -12.04
N LYS A 153 3.58 10.57 -11.73
CA LYS A 153 4.24 10.50 -10.41
C LYS A 153 3.29 10.93 -9.28
N TRP A 154 2.55 12.02 -9.47
CA TRP A 154 1.56 12.49 -8.50
C TRP A 154 0.38 11.52 -8.32
N VAL A 155 -0.13 10.94 -9.42
CA VAL A 155 -1.15 9.89 -9.34
C VAL A 155 -0.65 8.71 -8.50
N LEU A 156 0.59 8.26 -8.74
CA LEU A 156 1.19 7.18 -7.97
C LEU A 156 1.35 7.55 -6.48
N ILE A 157 1.78 8.77 -6.15
CA ILE A 157 1.85 9.25 -4.76
C ILE A 157 0.49 9.16 -4.09
N VAL A 158 -0.56 9.72 -4.71
CA VAL A 158 -1.92 9.72 -4.14
C VAL A 158 -2.41 8.29 -3.87
N LEU A 159 -2.17 7.37 -4.81
CA LEU A 159 -2.53 5.97 -4.66
C LEU A 159 -1.78 5.32 -3.48
N CYS A 160 -0.47 5.54 -3.36
CA CYS A 160 0.34 4.99 -2.27
C CYS A 160 -0.05 5.57 -0.89
N MET A 161 -0.39 6.86 -0.81
CA MET A 161 -0.72 7.53 0.46
C MET A 161 -2.08 7.13 1.03
N HIS A 162 -2.99 6.57 0.23
CA HIS A 162 -4.32 6.20 0.68
C HIS A 162 -4.39 4.77 1.22
N LYS A 163 -4.67 3.77 0.37
CA LYS A 163 -4.88 2.37 0.81
C LYS A 163 -3.57 1.71 1.29
N PRO A 164 -2.46 1.73 0.53
CA PRO A 164 -1.22 1.04 0.90
C PRO A 164 -0.66 1.50 2.24
N ALA A 165 -0.58 2.83 2.47
CA ALA A 165 -0.13 3.38 3.75
C ALA A 165 -1.00 2.91 4.93
N ASN A 166 -2.33 2.95 4.77
CA ASN A 166 -3.27 2.54 5.82
C ASN A 166 -3.21 1.03 6.12
N VAL A 167 -3.14 0.20 5.08
CA VAL A 167 -3.01 -1.27 5.21
C VAL A 167 -1.68 -1.63 5.88
N THR A 168 -0.58 -1.03 5.42
CA THR A 168 0.76 -1.24 5.99
C THR A 168 0.78 -0.91 7.47
N PHE A 169 0.26 0.27 7.85
CA PHE A 169 0.18 0.68 9.25
C PHE A 169 -0.66 -0.29 10.08
N LYS A 170 -1.86 -0.65 9.60
CA LYS A 170 -2.79 -1.56 10.30
C LYS A 170 -2.16 -2.94 10.55
N ILE A 171 -1.38 -3.46 9.60
CA ILE A 171 -0.75 -4.78 9.73
C ILE A 171 0.43 -4.74 10.69
N ILE A 172 1.38 -3.81 10.50
CA ILE A 172 2.62 -3.72 11.29
C ILE A 172 2.32 -3.39 12.75
N PHE A 173 1.44 -2.41 12.99
CA PHE A 173 1.14 -1.89 14.33
C PHE A 173 -0.19 -2.39 14.89
N SER A 174 -0.71 -3.51 14.36
CA SER A 174 -1.93 -4.16 14.85
C SER A 174 -1.89 -4.45 16.36
N GLY A 175 -0.71 -4.77 16.91
CA GLY A 175 -0.49 -5.08 18.31
C GLY A 175 -0.30 -3.88 19.24
N CYS A 176 -0.17 -2.66 18.70
CA CYS A 176 0.07 -1.43 19.47
C CYS A 176 -1.21 -0.62 19.71
N LYS A 177 -2.35 -1.08 19.19
CA LYS A 177 -3.63 -0.36 19.38
C LYS A 177 -3.97 -0.30 20.86
N PRO A 178 -4.28 0.89 21.40
CA PRO A 178 -4.65 1.03 22.79
C PRO A 178 -5.83 0.12 23.09
N LYS A 179 -5.76 -0.62 24.19
CA LYS A 179 -6.90 -1.39 24.68
C LYS A 179 -7.88 -0.44 25.34
N GLY A 180 -8.47 0.46 24.54
CA GLY A 180 -9.53 1.33 25.02
C GLY A 180 -10.62 0.49 25.68
N ASN A 181 -11.08 0.92 26.85
CA ASN A 181 -12.10 0.28 27.66
C ASN A 181 -13.11 -0.45 26.78
N LEU A 182 -13.15 -1.78 26.93
CA LEU A 182 -14.29 -2.61 26.61
C LEU A 182 -15.45 -2.13 27.51
N VAL A 183 -15.98 -0.94 27.26
CA VAL A 183 -17.28 -0.55 27.76
C VAL A 183 -18.23 -1.55 27.15
N THR A 184 -18.66 -2.45 28.03
CA THR A 184 -19.76 -3.38 27.91
C THR A 184 -20.55 -3.21 26.62
N ARG A 185 -20.43 -4.25 25.80
CA ARG A 185 -21.32 -4.67 24.73
C ARG A 185 -22.78 -4.59 25.23
N SER A 186 -23.36 -3.39 25.24
CA SER A 186 -24.79 -3.17 25.34
C SER A 186 -25.28 -2.85 23.94
N ASN A 187 -26.19 -3.69 23.47
CA ASN A 187 -26.75 -3.69 22.13
C ASN A 187 -27.33 -2.30 21.78
N ASN A 188 -26.76 -1.62 20.77
CA ASN A 188 -27.38 -0.66 19.83
C ASN A 188 -26.44 0.40 19.25
N SER A 189 -25.11 0.24 19.29
CA SER A 189 -24.15 1.24 18.76
C SER A 189 -23.17 0.67 17.74
N VAL A 190 -23.67 -0.04 16.72
CA VAL A 190 -22.84 -0.49 15.57
C VAL A 190 -22.44 0.68 14.65
N VAL A 191 -23.11 1.83 14.76
CA VAL A 191 -22.93 2.98 13.85
C VAL A 191 -21.76 3.91 14.25
N ASN A 192 -21.31 3.93 15.51
CA ASN A 192 -20.32 4.92 15.98
C ASN A 192 -18.85 4.47 15.90
N ASN A 193 -18.56 3.16 15.89
CA ASN A 193 -17.18 2.68 15.81
C ASN A 193 -16.62 2.69 14.37
N SER A 194 -17.47 2.52 13.36
CA SER A 194 -17.07 2.58 11.95
C SER A 194 -16.74 4.01 11.51
N SER A 195 -17.52 5.01 11.96
CA SER A 195 -17.31 6.42 11.62
C SER A 195 -16.00 6.98 12.20
N VAL A 196 -15.67 6.68 13.46
CA VAL A 196 -14.42 7.14 14.09
C VAL A 196 -13.18 6.47 13.47
N ALA A 197 -13.27 5.17 13.16
CA ALA A 197 -12.19 4.45 12.47
C ALA A 197 -11.94 5.01 11.06
N ASN A 198 -13.00 5.40 10.36
CA ASN A 198 -12.90 6.01 9.03
C ASN A 198 -12.31 7.42 9.09
N ASN A 199 -12.68 8.22 10.10
CA ASN A 199 -12.14 9.57 10.28
C ASN A 199 -10.63 9.58 10.50
N GLY A 200 -10.08 8.63 11.27
CA GLY A 200 -8.64 8.50 11.45
C GLY A 200 -7.89 8.19 10.14
N ALA A 201 -8.46 7.34 9.29
CA ALA A 201 -7.89 7.01 7.97
C ALA A 201 -7.90 8.21 7.01
N ILE A 202 -8.99 9.01 7.03
CA ILE A 202 -9.12 10.23 6.23
C ILE A 202 -8.12 11.29 6.70
N ILE A 203 -8.01 11.54 8.01
CA ILE A 203 -7.04 12.50 8.57
C ILE A 203 -5.62 12.10 8.16
N GLY A 204 -5.27 10.81 8.31
CA GLY A 204 -3.96 10.31 7.91
C GLY A 204 -3.69 10.46 6.42
N PHE A 205 -4.69 10.23 5.56
CA PHE A 205 -4.55 10.47 4.12
C PHE A 205 -4.30 11.95 3.80
N LEU A 206 -5.10 12.85 4.36
CA LEU A 206 -4.94 14.31 4.14
C LEU A 206 -3.57 14.81 4.60
N GLU A 207 -3.13 14.42 5.79
CA GLU A 207 -1.81 14.77 6.33
C GLU A 207 -0.69 14.32 5.40
N ARG A 208 -0.75 13.08 4.90
CA ARG A 208 0.28 12.55 3.98
C ARG A 208 0.30 13.30 2.65
N ILE A 209 -0.84 13.69 2.12
CA ILE A 209 -0.92 14.50 0.90
C ILE A 209 -0.32 15.89 1.13
N ILE A 210 -0.63 16.53 2.26
CA ILE A 210 -0.05 17.85 2.60
C ILE A 210 1.47 17.76 2.76
N ILE A 211 1.97 16.72 3.44
CA ILE A 211 3.43 16.48 3.58
C ILE A 211 4.05 16.27 2.20
N ALA A 212 3.43 15.50 1.31
CA ALA A 212 3.94 15.30 -0.05
C ALA A 212 3.99 16.61 -0.86
N ILE A 213 2.99 17.49 -0.70
CA ILE A 213 2.98 18.83 -1.32
C ILE A 213 4.13 19.68 -0.78
N PHE A 214 4.35 19.70 0.54
CA PHE A 214 5.46 20.46 1.12
C PHE A 214 6.84 19.90 0.72
N LEU A 215 6.99 18.59 0.60
CA LEU A 215 8.21 17.99 0.05
C LEU A 215 8.46 18.43 -1.40
N TYR A 216 7.42 18.48 -2.23
CA TYR A 216 7.53 18.95 -3.60
C TYR A 216 7.88 20.44 -3.72
N SER A 217 7.36 21.26 -2.81
CA SER A 217 7.70 22.69 -2.73
C SER A 217 9.01 22.97 -2.00
N ASN A 218 9.71 21.96 -1.49
CA ASN A 218 10.90 22.07 -0.61
C ASN A 218 10.64 22.85 0.70
N GLU A 219 9.39 22.89 1.16
CA GLU A 219 8.94 23.58 2.37
C GLU A 219 9.03 22.67 3.61
N TYR A 220 10.25 22.24 3.97
CA TYR A 220 10.45 21.29 5.06
C TYR A 220 9.98 21.80 6.42
N SER A 221 10.06 23.12 6.66
CA SER A 221 9.55 23.75 7.89
C SER A 221 8.04 23.60 8.05
N ALA A 222 7.28 23.64 6.94
CA ALA A 222 5.83 23.49 6.96
C ALA A 222 5.38 22.07 7.35
N ILE A 223 6.22 21.06 7.08
CA ILE A 223 6.03 19.68 7.57
C ILE A 223 6.08 19.66 9.10
N GLY A 224 7.07 20.32 9.71
CA GLY A 224 7.16 20.45 11.17
C GLY A 224 5.95 21.16 11.77
N PHE A 225 5.46 22.20 11.11
CA PHE A 225 4.27 22.95 11.53
C PHE A 225 3.01 22.07 11.56
N ILE A 226 2.70 21.32 10.49
CA ILE A 226 1.49 20.49 10.46
C ILE A 226 1.53 19.36 11.51
N LEU A 227 2.70 18.73 11.72
CA LEU A 227 2.87 17.69 12.73
C LEU A 227 2.69 18.23 14.16
N THR A 228 3.20 19.44 14.40
CA THR A 228 3.04 20.14 15.68
C THR A 228 1.58 20.53 15.90
N ALA A 229 0.92 21.12 14.90
CA ALA A 229 -0.49 21.49 14.97
C ALA A 229 -1.39 20.29 15.27
N LYS A 230 -1.12 19.14 14.62
CA LYS A 230 -1.81 17.87 14.88
C LYS A 230 -1.63 17.37 16.31
N SER A 231 -0.45 17.59 16.90
CA SER A 231 -0.13 17.18 18.26
C SER A 231 -0.82 18.09 19.29
N ILE A 232 -0.83 19.41 19.04
CA ILE A 232 -1.54 20.39 19.88
C ILE A 232 -3.05 20.09 19.90
N ALA A 233 -3.65 19.81 18.73
CA ALA A 233 -5.08 19.49 18.64
C ALA A 233 -5.48 18.22 19.42
N ARG A 234 -4.53 17.36 19.79
CA ARG A 234 -4.76 16.13 20.57
C ARG A 234 -4.04 16.12 21.92
N TYR A 235 -3.50 17.25 22.36
CA TYR A 235 -2.62 17.34 23.53
C TYR A 235 -3.24 16.74 24.79
N ASN A 236 -4.47 17.13 25.13
CA ASN A 236 -5.14 16.63 26.34
C ASN A 236 -5.23 15.11 26.36
N LYS A 237 -5.66 14.50 25.25
CA LYS A 237 -5.82 13.05 25.15
C LYS A 237 -4.48 12.30 25.14
N ILE A 238 -3.45 12.89 24.52
CA ILE A 238 -2.09 12.32 24.54
C ILE A 238 -1.48 12.38 25.95
N SER A 239 -1.80 13.43 26.72
CA SER A 239 -1.27 13.65 28.07
C SER A 239 -2.00 12.81 29.13
N GLU A 240 -3.30 12.58 28.95
CA GLU A 240 -4.13 11.83 29.90
C GLU A 240 -4.06 10.31 29.71
N ASP A 241 -3.85 9.83 28.49
CA ASP A 241 -3.79 8.42 28.14
C ASP A 241 -2.44 8.08 27.48
N ALA A 242 -1.52 7.54 28.29
CA ALA A 242 -0.17 7.19 27.86
C ALA A 242 -0.15 6.14 26.73
N GLU A 243 -1.04 5.14 26.77
CA GLU A 243 -1.13 4.09 25.73
C GLU A 243 -1.59 4.71 24.41
N PHE A 244 -2.56 5.62 24.46
CA PHE A 244 -2.97 6.41 23.30
C PHE A 244 -1.85 7.34 22.79
N GLY A 245 -1.11 7.98 23.70
CA GLY A 245 0.02 8.85 23.37
C GLY A 245 1.11 8.10 22.59
N GLU A 246 1.51 6.91 23.05
CA GLU A 246 2.49 6.06 22.36
C GLU A 246 1.98 5.63 20.97
N TYR A 247 0.75 5.15 20.87
CA TYR A 247 0.16 4.74 19.60
C TYR A 247 0.05 5.92 18.61
N TYR A 248 -0.29 7.11 19.11
CA TYR A 248 -0.35 8.33 18.31
C TYR A 248 1.02 8.73 17.77
N LEU A 249 2.06 8.68 18.61
CA LEU A 249 3.43 9.02 18.24
C LEU A 249 3.97 8.04 17.18
N ILE A 250 3.79 6.74 17.40
CA ILE A 250 4.15 5.69 16.43
C ILE A 250 3.45 5.93 15.09
N GLY A 251 2.15 6.22 15.13
CA GLY A 251 1.36 6.50 13.92
C GLY A 251 1.86 7.70 13.14
N THR A 252 2.17 8.80 13.84
CA THR A 252 2.64 10.03 13.21
C THR A 252 4.04 9.84 12.61
N LEU A 253 5.00 9.30 13.37
CA LEU A 253 6.36 9.06 12.89
C LEU A 253 6.40 8.09 11.71
N PHE A 254 5.66 6.98 11.79
CA PHE A 254 5.57 6.03 10.68
C PHE A 254 4.96 6.68 9.43
N SER A 255 3.87 7.44 9.60
CA SER A 255 3.18 8.09 8.47
C SER A 255 4.11 9.09 7.77
N THR A 256 4.84 9.91 8.53
CA THR A 256 5.83 10.85 7.98
C THR A 256 6.97 10.12 7.27
N LEU A 257 7.54 9.07 7.89
CA LEU A 257 8.60 8.27 7.28
C LEU A 257 8.13 7.60 5.98
N PHE A 258 6.91 7.06 5.95
CA PHE A 258 6.32 6.45 4.78
C PHE A 258 6.22 7.44 3.62
N VAL A 259 5.75 8.67 3.87
CA VAL A 259 5.68 9.72 2.83
C VAL A 259 7.07 10.04 2.31
N ILE A 260 8.06 10.25 3.19
CA ILE A 260 9.42 10.62 2.80
C ILE A 260 10.04 9.53 1.91
N VAL A 261 9.96 8.26 2.32
CA VAL A 261 10.55 7.14 1.55
C VAL A 261 9.90 6.99 0.19
N ILE A 262 8.56 7.00 0.13
CA ILE A 262 7.83 6.83 -1.13
C ILE A 262 8.02 8.04 -2.04
N TYR A 263 8.07 9.25 -1.50
CA TYR A 263 8.33 10.47 -2.26
C TYR A 263 9.71 10.41 -2.94
N ASN A 264 10.77 10.12 -2.18
CA ASN A 264 12.13 10.01 -2.73
C ASN A 264 12.30 8.86 -3.73
N PHE A 265 11.49 7.80 -3.61
CA PHE A 265 11.50 6.72 -4.60
C PHE A 265 10.87 7.13 -5.93
N ILE A 266 9.87 8.02 -5.90
CA ILE A 266 9.08 8.40 -7.08
C ILE A 266 9.63 9.66 -7.78
N PHE A 267 10.00 10.69 -7.01
CA PHE A 267 10.45 11.98 -7.52
C PHE A 267 11.97 12.02 -7.72
#